data_AF-A0A380JGB6-F1
#
_entry.id   AF-A0A380JGB6-F1
#
_cell.length_a   1.000
_cell.length_b   1.000
_cell.length_c   1.000
_cell.angle_alpha   90.00
_cell.angle_beta   90.00
_cell.angle_gamma   90.00
#
_symmetry.space_group_name_H-M   'P 1'
#
loop_
_entity.id
_entity.type
_entity.pdbx_description
1 polymer ?
#
loop_
_entity_poly.entity_id
_entity_poly.type
_entity_poly.pdbx_seq_one_letter_code
_entity_poly.pdbx_strand_id
1 'polypeptide(L)'
;MSKTVRLIYPDYQSRGLDTYYLGSKLMSCIIPKNAEQETLTVQIDPPGTKEYEVTDGIYARETVETNIIQGGKLLEDAAPDRVITIGGNCLVSQAPFDYLHGKYDNVGIIWIDAHPDVSTPADGYPYAHAMVLGNLLGGGDEKLSGLMKSPKFKP
;
A
#
# COMPACT_ATOMS: atom_id res chain seq x y z
N MET A 1 -25.41 6.86 -5.86
CA MET A 1 -24.83 5.51 -5.92
C MET A 1 -23.44 5.55 -5.29
N SER A 2 -22.96 4.46 -4.69
CA SER A 2 -21.64 4.43 -4.06
C SER A 2 -20.51 4.37 -5.11
N LYS A 3 -19.52 5.26 -5.03
CA LYS A 3 -18.38 5.32 -5.96
C LYS A 3 -17.34 4.26 -5.58
N THR A 4 -17.01 3.37 -6.51
CA THR A 4 -15.91 2.40 -6.35
C THR A 4 -14.81 2.68 -7.36
N VAL A 5 -13.57 2.77 -6.91
CA VAL A 5 -12.39 2.92 -7.78
C VAL A 5 -11.53 1.66 -7.77
N ARG A 6 -10.79 1.45 -8.85
CA ARG A 6 -9.70 0.47 -8.93
C ARG A 6 -8.38 1.20 -8.81
N LEU A 7 -7.58 0.88 -7.80
CA LEU A 7 -6.25 1.44 -7.62
C LEU A 7 -5.21 0.43 -8.10
N ILE A 8 -4.63 0.65 -9.28
CA ILE A 8 -3.48 -0.11 -9.75
C ILE A 8 -2.24 0.44 -9.02
N TYR A 9 -1.61 -0.40 -8.22
CA TYR A 9 -0.51 -0.01 -7.36
C TYR A 9 0.65 -1.00 -7.51
N PRO A 10 1.48 -0.85 -8.57
CA PRO A 10 2.50 -1.84 -8.95
C PRO A 10 3.81 -1.65 -8.18
N ASP A 11 3.73 -1.40 -6.87
CA ASP A 11 4.91 -1.25 -6.00
C ASP A 11 5.65 -2.59 -5.88
N TYR A 12 6.95 -2.58 -6.18
CA TYR A 12 7.84 -3.74 -6.04
C TYR A 12 8.98 -3.46 -5.06
N GLN A 13 9.27 -2.18 -4.81
CA GLN A 13 10.40 -1.71 -4.03
C GLN A 13 10.28 -2.12 -2.56
N SER A 14 9.09 -2.02 -1.95
CA SER A 14 8.92 -2.38 -0.53
C SER A 14 9.10 -3.88 -0.23
N ARG A 15 9.20 -4.73 -1.27
CA ARG A 15 9.62 -6.14 -1.16
C ARG A 15 10.98 -6.43 -1.81
N GLY A 16 11.52 -5.50 -2.60
CA GLY A 16 12.77 -5.69 -3.34
C GLY A 16 12.69 -6.80 -4.40
N LEU A 17 11.52 -7.02 -5.01
CA LEU A 17 11.33 -8.07 -6.01
C LEU A 17 10.54 -7.58 -7.22
N ASP A 18 11.25 -7.34 -8.31
CA ASP A 18 10.75 -6.71 -9.55
C ASP A 18 9.49 -7.38 -10.15
N THR A 19 9.30 -8.68 -9.94
CA THR A 19 8.16 -9.42 -10.49
C THR A 19 6.82 -8.92 -9.97
N TYR A 20 6.77 -8.24 -8.83
CA TYR A 20 5.55 -7.61 -8.32
C TYR A 20 5.01 -6.50 -9.22
N TYR A 21 5.88 -5.76 -9.91
CA TYR A 21 5.47 -4.75 -10.87
C TYR A 21 4.66 -5.38 -12.01
N LEU A 22 5.20 -6.44 -12.62
CA LEU A 22 4.51 -7.18 -13.67
C LEU A 22 3.26 -7.89 -13.13
N GLY A 23 3.33 -8.48 -11.93
CA GLY A 23 2.22 -9.18 -11.29
C GLY A 23 0.98 -8.31 -11.13
N SER A 24 1.15 -7.07 -10.66
CA SER A 24 0.07 -6.08 -10.57
C SER A 24 -0.57 -5.78 -11.94
N LYS A 25 0.27 -5.55 -12.96
CA LYS A 25 -0.20 -5.28 -14.33
C LYS A 25 -0.95 -6.48 -14.90
N LEU A 26 -0.44 -7.69 -14.71
CA LEU A 26 -1.09 -8.91 -15.17
C LEU A 26 -2.43 -9.13 -14.47
N MET A 27 -2.48 -8.95 -13.14
CA MET A 27 -3.71 -9.05 -12.37
C MET A 27 -4.78 -8.06 -12.87
N SER A 28 -4.38 -6.84 -13.24
CA SER A 28 -5.31 -5.84 -13.79
C SER A 28 -5.97 -6.28 -15.12
N CYS A 29 -5.33 -7.19 -15.86
CA CYS A 29 -5.87 -7.79 -17.08
C CYS A 29 -6.75 -9.02 -16.82
N ILE A 30 -6.56 -9.70 -15.69
CA ILE A 30 -7.26 -10.96 -15.34
C ILE A 30 -8.59 -10.68 -14.64
N ILE A 31 -8.62 -9.71 -13.72
CA ILE A 31 -9.84 -9.42 -12.96
C ILE A 31 -10.97 -8.93 -13.89
N PRO A 32 -12.26 -9.18 -13.55
CA PRO A 32 -13.38 -8.79 -14.38
C PRO A 32 -13.35 -7.30 -14.71
N LYS A 33 -13.52 -6.93 -15.98
CA LYS A 33 -13.60 -5.52 -16.41
C LYS A 33 -14.89 -4.88 -15.93
N ASN A 34 -14.85 -3.60 -15.58
CA ASN A 34 -16.04 -2.83 -15.20
C ASN A 34 -15.87 -1.37 -15.63
N ALA A 35 -16.65 -0.92 -16.61
CA ALA A 35 -16.58 0.43 -17.16
C ALA A 35 -17.10 1.51 -16.20
N GLU A 36 -17.91 1.13 -15.21
CA GLU A 36 -18.47 2.03 -14.19
C GLU A 36 -17.48 2.32 -13.05
N GLN A 37 -16.32 1.65 -13.05
CA GLN A 37 -15.27 1.82 -12.04
C GLN A 37 -14.08 2.56 -12.64
N GLU A 38 -13.88 3.81 -12.20
CA GLU A 38 -12.70 4.59 -12.53
C GLU A 38 -11.42 3.86 -12.08
N THR A 39 -10.41 3.86 -12.94
CA THR A 39 -9.10 3.26 -12.67
C THR A 39 -8.07 4.35 -12.40
N LEU A 40 -7.50 4.32 -11.21
CA LEU A 40 -6.40 5.17 -10.76
C LEU A 40 -5.11 4.35 -10.79
N THR A 41 -3.99 4.96 -11.13
CA THR A 41 -2.69 4.28 -11.16
C THR A 41 -1.65 5.09 -10.39
N VAL A 42 -1.10 4.49 -9.33
CA VAL A 42 0.09 5.02 -8.67
C VAL A 42 1.26 4.90 -9.65
N GLN A 43 1.92 6.02 -9.94
CA GLN A 43 3.03 6.04 -10.89
C GLN A 43 4.27 5.47 -10.20
N ILE A 44 4.64 4.27 -10.59
CA ILE A 44 5.85 3.59 -10.12
C ILE A 44 6.74 3.38 -11.33
N ASP A 45 8.00 3.78 -11.24
CA ASP A 45 8.98 3.51 -12.29
C ASP A 45 9.10 2.00 -12.49
N PRO A 46 9.09 1.49 -13.74
CA PRO A 46 9.29 0.07 -13.98
C PRO A 46 10.65 -0.41 -13.45
N PRO A 47 10.78 -1.70 -13.08
CA PRO A 47 12.06 -2.28 -12.72
C PRO A 47 13.16 -2.00 -13.75
N GLY A 48 14.35 -1.71 -13.26
CA GLY A 48 15.50 -1.32 -14.08
C GLY A 48 16.81 -1.53 -13.32
N THR A 49 17.87 -0.82 -13.71
CA THR A 49 19.20 -0.95 -13.07
C THR A 49 19.39 -0.07 -11.84
N LYS A 50 18.32 0.60 -11.36
CA LYS A 50 18.40 1.47 -10.18
C LYS A 50 18.54 0.60 -8.94
N GLU A 51 19.63 0.80 -8.21
CA GLU A 51 19.81 0.23 -6.88
C GLU A 51 19.21 1.16 -5.83
N TYR A 52 18.75 0.56 -4.73
CA TYR A 52 18.22 1.29 -3.59
C TYR A 52 18.97 0.90 -2.33
N GLU A 53 19.18 1.86 -1.46
CA GLU A 53 19.85 1.64 -0.18
C GLU A 53 18.83 1.28 0.92
N VAL A 54 19.36 0.72 2.01
CA VAL A 54 18.61 0.55 3.26
C VAL A 54 18.85 1.78 4.12
N THR A 55 17.80 2.55 4.36
CA THR A 55 17.84 3.75 5.20
C THR A 55 16.97 3.50 6.42
N ASP A 56 17.50 3.72 7.62
CA ASP A 56 16.80 3.48 8.88
C ASP A 56 16.13 2.09 8.95
N GLY A 57 16.86 1.07 8.47
CA GLY A 57 16.41 -0.33 8.44
C GLY A 57 15.34 -0.66 7.39
N ILE A 58 15.04 0.23 6.45
CA ILE A 58 14.07 0.00 5.36
C ILE A 58 14.73 0.16 3.99
N TYR A 59 14.62 -0.86 3.15
CA TYR A 59 15.05 -0.84 1.76
C TYR A 59 14.18 0.13 0.93
N ALA A 60 14.83 0.98 0.14
CA ALA A 60 14.17 1.96 -0.74
C ALA A 60 13.23 2.93 -0.01
N ARG A 61 13.54 3.28 1.25
CA ARG A 61 12.66 4.02 2.16
C ARG A 61 11.97 5.24 1.53
N GLU A 62 12.73 6.15 0.93
CA GLU A 62 12.17 7.37 0.32
C GLU A 62 11.17 7.06 -0.80
N THR A 63 11.46 6.05 -1.61
CA THR A 63 10.55 5.60 -2.68
C THR A 63 9.29 4.98 -2.08
N VAL A 64 9.44 4.15 -1.05
CA VAL A 64 8.31 3.56 -0.32
C VAL A 64 7.39 4.64 0.27
N GLU A 65 7.95 5.63 0.97
CA GLU A 65 7.22 6.75 1.55
C GLU A 65 6.49 7.57 0.47
N THR A 66 7.19 7.89 -0.62
CA THR A 66 6.63 8.62 -1.77
C THR A 66 5.44 7.88 -2.38
N ASN A 67 5.57 6.57 -2.56
CA ASN A 67 4.53 5.73 -3.16
C ASN A 67 3.26 5.73 -2.29
N ILE A 68 3.41 5.60 -0.96
CA ILE A 68 2.29 5.65 -0.01
C ILE A 68 1.57 7.00 -0.10
N ILE A 69 2.32 8.10 -0.07
CA ILE A 69 1.79 9.46 -0.17
C ILE A 69 1.03 9.65 -1.48
N GLN A 70 1.59 9.20 -2.60
CA GLN A 70 0.95 9.30 -3.90
C GLN A 70 -0.35 8.48 -3.97
N GLY A 71 -0.35 7.26 -3.44
CA GLY A 71 -1.54 6.43 -3.35
C GLY A 71 -2.66 7.10 -2.53
N GLY A 72 -2.32 7.66 -1.38
CA GLY A 72 -3.28 8.40 -0.54
C GLY A 72 -3.85 9.62 -1.26
N LYS A 73 -3.00 10.41 -1.92
CA LYS A 73 -3.44 11.59 -2.69
C LYS A 73 -4.41 11.24 -3.81
N LEU A 74 -4.14 10.18 -4.57
CA LEU A 74 -5.06 9.72 -5.63
C LEU A 74 -6.44 9.36 -5.08
N LEU A 75 -6.50 8.73 -3.90
CA LEU A 75 -7.77 8.38 -3.26
C LEU A 75 -8.49 9.62 -2.71
N GLU A 76 -7.77 10.57 -2.14
CA GLU A 76 -8.35 11.85 -1.70
C GLU A 76 -8.96 12.63 -2.85
N ASP A 77 -8.22 12.79 -3.94
CA ASP A 77 -8.66 13.52 -5.13
C ASP A 77 -9.90 12.85 -5.77
N ALA A 78 -9.93 11.51 -5.81
CA ALA A 78 -11.04 10.77 -6.39
C ALA A 78 -12.25 10.59 -5.44
N ALA A 79 -12.04 10.77 -4.14
CA ALA A 79 -13.03 10.62 -3.07
C ALA A 79 -13.94 9.36 -3.15
N PRO A 80 -13.42 8.15 -3.39
CA PRO A 80 -14.23 6.95 -3.53
C PRO A 80 -14.87 6.51 -2.21
N ASP A 81 -15.99 5.78 -2.29
CA ASP A 81 -16.53 5.08 -1.12
C ASP A 81 -15.89 3.71 -0.94
N ARG A 82 -15.40 3.09 -2.02
CA ARG A 82 -14.79 1.76 -2.00
C ARG A 82 -13.57 1.72 -2.90
N VAL A 83 -12.56 0.98 -2.48
CA VAL A 83 -11.30 0.83 -3.21
C VAL A 83 -11.07 -0.64 -3.48
N ILE A 84 -10.81 -0.99 -4.75
CA ILE A 84 -10.26 -2.28 -5.14
C ILE A 84 -8.79 -2.05 -5.47
N THR A 85 -7.89 -2.45 -4.58
CA THR A 85 -6.45 -2.32 -4.81
C THR A 85 -5.93 -3.52 -5.59
N ILE A 86 -5.26 -3.25 -6.70
CA ILE A 86 -4.60 -4.25 -7.55
C ILE A 86 -3.11 -4.05 -7.34
N GLY A 87 -2.62 -4.68 -6.29
CA GLY A 87 -1.30 -4.44 -5.72
C GLY A 87 -0.16 -5.13 -6.44
N GLY A 88 1.05 -4.71 -6.07
CA GLY A 88 2.26 -5.51 -6.16
C GLY A 88 2.41 -6.36 -4.90
N ASN A 89 2.64 -5.75 -3.73
CA ASN A 89 2.86 -6.44 -2.46
C ASN A 89 1.90 -5.96 -1.34
N CYS A 90 2.07 -6.44 -0.10
CA CYS A 90 1.15 -6.14 1.01
C CYS A 90 1.11 -4.66 1.44
N LEU A 91 2.21 -3.90 1.30
CA LEU A 91 2.31 -2.51 1.74
C LEU A 91 1.35 -1.56 1.01
N VAL A 92 0.96 -1.91 -0.21
CA VAL A 92 0.02 -1.12 -1.02
C VAL A 92 -1.36 -0.97 -0.37
N SER A 93 -1.65 -1.75 0.68
CA SER A 93 -2.86 -1.65 1.49
C SER A 93 -2.85 -0.47 2.46
N GLN A 94 -1.67 0.09 2.78
CA GLN A 94 -1.55 1.14 3.80
C GLN A 94 -2.38 2.38 3.46
N ALA A 95 -2.17 2.97 2.29
CA ALA A 95 -2.89 4.18 1.87
C ALA A 95 -4.41 3.95 1.70
N PRO A 96 -4.88 2.86 1.05
CA PRO A 96 -6.31 2.53 0.98
C PRO A 96 -6.98 2.34 2.35
N PHE A 97 -6.33 1.63 3.27
CA PHE A 97 -6.91 1.37 4.59
C PHE A 97 -6.92 2.64 5.45
N ASP A 98 -5.85 3.44 5.42
CA ASP A 98 -5.82 4.75 6.08
C ASP A 98 -6.91 5.69 5.54
N TYR A 99 -7.06 5.77 4.21
CA TYR A 99 -8.10 6.58 3.56
C TYR A 99 -9.52 6.15 3.99
N LEU A 100 -9.82 4.85 3.91
CA LEU A 100 -11.14 4.33 4.27
C LEU A 100 -11.40 4.45 5.78
N HIS A 101 -10.37 4.31 6.61
CA HIS A 101 -10.49 4.51 8.06
C HIS A 101 -10.91 5.94 8.41
N GLY A 102 -10.37 6.94 7.70
CA GLY A 102 -10.75 8.34 7.90
C GLY A 102 -12.14 8.67 7.34
N LYS A 103 -12.67 7.85 6.44
CA LYS A 103 -13.98 8.04 5.82
C LYS A 103 -15.14 7.43 6.60
N TYR A 104 -14.88 6.39 7.39
CA TYR A 104 -15.92 5.59 8.05
C TYR A 104 -15.68 5.47 9.55
N ASP A 105 -16.73 5.69 10.35
CA ASP A 105 -16.63 5.67 11.81
C ASP A 105 -16.29 4.29 12.41
N ASN A 106 -16.62 3.21 11.69
CA ASN A 106 -16.43 1.84 12.17
C ASN A 106 -15.83 0.96 11.07
N VAL A 107 -14.50 0.87 11.05
CA VAL A 107 -13.73 0.05 10.09
C VAL A 107 -12.97 -1.03 10.84
N GLY A 108 -13.12 -2.27 10.40
CA GLY A 108 -12.29 -3.40 10.79
C GLY A 108 -11.46 -3.91 9.61
N ILE A 109 -10.31 -4.50 9.91
CA ILE A 109 -9.45 -5.15 8.92
C ILE A 109 -9.57 -6.66 9.10
N ILE A 110 -9.87 -7.37 8.01
CA ILE A 110 -9.69 -8.83 7.93
C ILE A 110 -8.43 -9.05 7.10
N TRP A 111 -7.34 -9.43 7.77
CA TRP A 111 -6.05 -9.68 7.13
C TRP A 111 -5.93 -11.17 6.77
N ILE A 112 -6.03 -11.50 5.48
CA ILE A 112 -5.92 -12.88 4.99
C ILE A 112 -4.54 -13.04 4.36
N ASP A 113 -3.59 -13.49 5.17
CA ASP A 113 -2.22 -13.72 4.75
C ASP A 113 -1.62 -14.89 5.55
N ALA A 114 -0.59 -15.53 5.01
CA ALA A 114 0.21 -16.51 5.74
C ALA A 114 1.08 -15.84 6.82
N HIS A 115 1.39 -14.55 6.67
CA HIS A 115 2.19 -13.75 7.59
C HIS A 115 1.37 -12.62 8.22
N PRO A 116 1.67 -12.22 9.47
CA PRO A 116 0.90 -11.18 10.14
C PRO A 116 1.23 -9.76 9.66
N ASP A 117 2.35 -9.55 8.94
CA ASP A 117 2.84 -8.25 8.49
C ASP A 117 2.93 -7.17 9.59
N VAL A 118 3.40 -7.58 10.77
CA VAL A 118 3.64 -6.73 11.95
C VAL A 118 5.12 -6.59 12.31
N SER A 119 6.03 -6.92 11.39
CA SER A 119 7.47 -6.74 11.59
C SER A 119 7.83 -5.27 11.73
N THR A 120 8.99 -5.01 12.34
CA THR A 120 9.61 -3.71 12.51
C THR A 120 11.04 -3.72 11.95
N PRO A 121 11.65 -2.55 11.71
CA PRO A 121 13.06 -2.48 11.33
C PRO A 121 14.01 -3.17 12.33
N ALA A 122 13.62 -3.27 13.62
CA ALA A 122 14.41 -3.92 14.66
C ALA A 122 14.52 -5.45 14.49
N ASP A 123 13.61 -6.07 13.72
CA ASP A 123 13.63 -7.51 13.43
C ASP A 123 14.69 -7.90 12.39
N GLY A 124 15.41 -6.92 11.83
CA GLY A 124 16.48 -7.14 10.84
C GLY A 124 15.97 -7.53 9.45
N TYR A 125 14.67 -7.36 9.19
CA TYR A 125 14.05 -7.61 7.89
C TYR A 125 13.73 -6.28 7.18
N PRO A 126 14.49 -5.88 6.14
CA PRO A 126 14.46 -4.51 5.65
C PRO A 126 13.30 -4.18 4.70
N TYR A 127 12.44 -5.15 4.39
CA TYR A 127 11.40 -4.98 3.39
C TYR A 127 10.07 -4.59 4.04
N ALA A 128 9.63 -3.36 3.77
CA ALA A 128 8.46 -2.74 4.39
C ALA A 128 7.13 -3.46 4.12
N HIS A 129 7.04 -4.34 3.12
CA HIS A 129 5.84 -5.16 2.89
C HIS A 129 5.40 -5.98 4.12
N ALA A 130 6.34 -6.40 4.97
CA ALA A 130 6.06 -7.16 6.19
C ALA A 130 5.72 -6.28 7.40
N MET A 131 5.58 -4.96 7.22
CA MET A 131 5.36 -3.99 8.30
C MET A 131 3.97 -3.34 8.24
N VAL A 132 3.20 -3.58 7.17
CA VAL A 132 2.00 -2.79 6.85
C VAL A 132 0.92 -2.86 7.92
N LEU A 133 0.62 -4.04 8.46
CA LEU A 133 -0.39 -4.17 9.51
C LEU A 133 0.12 -3.56 10.82
N GLY A 134 1.41 -3.74 11.12
CA GLY A 134 2.08 -3.06 12.23
C GLY A 134 1.96 -1.53 12.13
N ASN A 135 2.22 -0.97 10.94
CA ASN A 135 2.11 0.47 10.68
C ASN A 135 0.67 0.97 10.91
N LEU A 136 -0.34 0.24 10.42
CA LEU A 136 -1.77 0.57 10.58
C LEU A 136 -2.23 0.55 12.04
N LEU A 137 -1.64 -0.34 12.86
CA LEU A 137 -1.90 -0.45 14.30
C LEU A 137 -1.03 0.51 15.15
N GLY A 138 -0.08 1.22 14.54
CA GLY A 138 0.84 2.12 15.24
C GLY A 138 2.04 1.45 15.93
N GLY A 139 2.26 0.15 15.67
CA GLY A 139 3.39 -0.62 16.24
C GLY A 139 4.52 -0.93 15.26
N GLY A 140 4.41 -0.47 14.01
CA GLY A 140 5.42 -0.67 12.96
C GLY A 140 6.51 0.40 12.96
N ASP A 141 7.07 0.71 11.79
CA ASP A 141 8.04 1.80 11.65
C ASP A 141 7.36 3.16 11.91
N GLU A 142 7.97 4.00 12.75
CA GLU A 142 7.36 5.26 13.20
C GLU A 142 7.11 6.25 12.07
N LYS A 143 8.00 6.36 11.05
CA LYS A 143 7.78 7.31 9.95
C LYS A 143 6.75 6.79 8.97
N LEU A 144 6.79 5.50 8.61
CA LEU A 144 5.78 4.88 7.75
C LEU A 144 4.41 4.92 8.41
N SER A 145 4.31 4.55 9.69
CA SER A 145 3.07 4.71 10.44
C SER A 145 2.68 6.20 10.48
N GLY A 146 3.61 7.11 10.73
CA GLY A 146 3.39 8.55 10.76
C GLY A 146 2.84 9.17 9.47
N LEU A 147 2.92 8.48 8.33
CA LEU A 147 2.28 8.91 7.08
C LEU A 147 0.75 8.80 7.10
N MET A 148 0.18 8.01 8.00
CA MET A 148 -1.27 7.89 8.12
C MET A 148 -1.89 9.23 8.53
N LYS A 149 -2.99 9.60 7.88
CA LYS A 149 -3.78 10.79 8.22
C LYS A 149 -4.87 10.49 9.22
N SER A 150 -5.36 9.26 9.23
CA SER A 150 -6.38 8.81 10.17
C SER A 150 -5.73 8.29 11.47
N PRO A 151 -6.51 8.18 12.56
CA PRO A 151 -6.05 7.52 13.78
C PRO A 151 -5.53 6.10 13.50
N LYS A 152 -4.71 5.57 14.41
CA LYS A 152 -4.30 4.16 14.34
C LYS A 152 -5.49 3.25 14.60
N PHE A 153 -5.52 2.12 13.92
CA PHE A 153 -6.46 1.06 14.23
C PHE A 153 -6.20 0.57 15.65
N LYS A 154 -7.27 0.35 16.42
CA LYS A 154 -7.19 -0.21 17.77
C LYS A 154 -7.42 -1.72 17.68
N PRO A 155 -6.50 -2.55 18.18
CA PRO A 155 -6.67 -4.01 18.23
C PRO A 155 -7.73 -4.44 19.25
#